data_AF-A0A3M1Q1P6-F1
#
_entry.id   AF-A0A3M1Q1P6-F1
#
_cell.length_a   1.000
_cell.length_b   1.000
_cell.length_c   1.000
_cell.angle_alpha   90.00
_cell.angle_beta   90.00
_cell.angle_gamma   90.00
#
_symmetry.space_group_name_H-M   'P 1'
#
loop_
_entity.id
_entity.type
_entity.pdbx_description
1 polymer ?
#
loop_
_entity_poly.entity_id
_entity_poly.type
_entity_poly.pdbx_seq_one_letter_code
_entity_poly.pdbx_strand_id
1 'polypeptide(L)'
;MTVMDLFWLFFILSALQPVLQQRLLEAMRQRKIAQIERERSSRVILMVHRQETMRLLGFPLMRFIDMSDSEQIMRAIDMTDKDVPIDLIIHTP
;
A
#
# COMPACT_ATOMS: atom_id res chain seq x y z
N MET A 1 32.28 21.00 1.09
CA MET A 1 31.71 19.71 0.67
C MET A 1 32.62 19.12 -0.38
N THR A 2 33.28 18.02 -0.06
CA THR A 2 34.09 17.26 -1.02
C THR A 2 33.18 16.42 -1.91
N VAL A 3 33.72 15.93 -3.04
CA VAL A 3 32.99 14.98 -3.91
C VAL A 3 32.57 13.72 -3.14
N MET A 4 33.40 13.29 -2.18
CA MET A 4 33.11 12.15 -1.31
C MET A 4 31.91 12.41 -0.40
N ASP A 5 31.77 13.62 0.15
CA ASP A 5 30.63 13.98 1.00
C ASP A 5 29.32 13.97 0.21
N LEU A 6 29.34 14.46 -1.04
CA LEU A 6 28.17 14.46 -1.91
C LEU A 6 27.75 13.04 -2.32
N PHE A 7 28.73 12.16 -2.55
CA PHE A 7 28.50 10.75 -2.84
C PHE A 7 27.81 10.03 -1.66
N TRP A 8 28.31 10.23 -0.43
CA TRP A 8 27.68 9.64 0.75
C TRP A 8 26.29 10.22 1.02
N LEU A 9 26.10 11.53 0.82
CA LEU A 9 24.79 12.17 0.94
C LEU A 9 23.77 11.57 -0.06
N PHE A 10 24.18 11.35 -1.30
CA PHE A 10 23.35 10.70 -2.31
C PHE A 10 22.94 9.29 -1.87
N PHE A 11 23.85 8.50 -1.33
CA PHE A 11 23.56 7.15 -0.84
C PHE A 11 22.57 7.16 0.33
N ILE A 12 22.77 8.07 1.30
CA ILE A 12 21.88 8.23 2.45
C ILE A 12 20.46 8.61 1.99
N LEU A 13 20.33 9.56 1.06
CA LEU A 13 19.04 9.98 0.51
C LEU A 13 18.38 8.86 -0.31
N SER A 14 19.16 8.17 -1.14
CA SER A 14 18.66 7.06 -1.97
C SER A 14 18.14 5.92 -1.09
N ALA A 15 18.81 5.61 0.02
CA ALA A 15 18.36 4.57 0.95
C ALA A 15 16.96 4.87 1.55
N LEU A 16 16.56 6.15 1.66
CA LEU A 16 15.25 6.54 2.17
C LEU A 16 14.14 6.49 1.09
N GLN A 17 14.51 6.59 -0.19
CA GLN A 17 13.59 6.56 -1.33
C GLN A 17 12.54 5.43 -1.28
N PRO A 18 12.91 4.15 -1.10
CA PRO A 18 11.93 3.06 -1.18
C PRO A 18 10.86 3.13 -0.08
N VAL A 19 11.22 3.59 1.12
CA VAL A 19 10.29 3.74 2.24
C VAL A 19 9.28 4.86 1.96
N LEU A 20 9.76 6.00 1.45
CA LEU A 20 8.89 7.12 1.07
C LEU A 20 7.91 6.72 -0.05
N GLN A 21 8.39 5.98 -1.05
CA GLN A 21 7.56 5.50 -2.15
C GLN A 21 6.46 4.56 -1.65
N GLN A 22 6.78 3.63 -0.75
CA GLN A 22 5.78 2.73 -0.16
C GLN A 22 4.71 3.52 0.60
N ARG A 23 5.10 4.44 1.48
CA ARG A 23 4.16 5.28 2.25
C ARG A 23 3.26 6.12 1.34
N LEU A 24 3.81 6.65 0.24
CA LEU A 24 3.03 7.41 -0.73
C LEU A 24 2.00 6.51 -1.43
N LEU A 25 2.39 5.30 -1.85
CA LEU A 25 1.48 4.34 -2.49
C LEU A 25 0.34 3.92 -1.55
N GLU A 26 0.65 3.63 -0.28
CA GLU A 26 -0.35 3.31 0.75
C GLU A 26 -1.32 4.48 0.95
N ALA A 27 -0.82 5.71 1.08
CA ALA A 27 -1.65 6.90 1.23
C ALA A 27 -2.55 7.14 0.01
N MET A 28 -2.04 6.94 -1.20
CA MET A 28 -2.83 7.05 -2.44
C MET A 28 -3.92 5.97 -2.50
N ARG A 29 -3.61 4.72 -2.11
CA ARG A 29 -4.57 3.61 -2.03
C ARG A 29 -5.72 3.96 -1.09
N GLN A 30 -5.41 4.42 0.12
CA GLN A 30 -6.40 4.83 1.11
C GLN A 30 -7.28 5.98 0.63
N ARG A 31 -6.69 6.99 -0.02
CA ARG A 31 -7.45 8.10 -0.61
C ARG A 31 -8.42 7.62 -1.68
N LYS A 32 -8.01 6.66 -2.52
CA LYS A 32 -8.86 6.12 -3.58
C LYS A 32 -9.99 5.27 -3.03
N ILE A 33 -9.71 4.45 -2.01
CA ILE A 33 -10.73 3.70 -1.26
C ILE A 33 -11.78 4.66 -0.72
N ALA A 34 -11.37 5.69 0.04
CA ALA A 34 -12.28 6.67 0.61
C ALA A 34 -13.04 7.50 -0.46
N GLN A 35 -12.49 7.64 -1.67
CA GLN A 35 -13.23 8.24 -2.78
C GLN A 35 -14.36 7.31 -3.25
N ILE A 36 -14.06 6.01 -3.46
CA ILE A 36 -15.05 5.03 -3.92
C ILE A 36 -16.17 4.86 -2.88
N GLU A 37 -15.82 4.74 -1.60
CA GLU A 37 -16.79 4.63 -0.51
C GLU A 37 -17.78 5.81 -0.51
N ARG A 38 -17.28 7.04 -0.71
CA ARG A 38 -18.12 8.24 -0.80
C ARG A 38 -18.99 8.28 -2.05
N GLU A 39 -18.44 7.88 -3.20
CA GLU A 39 -19.18 7.86 -4.48
C GLU A 39 -20.30 6.82 -4.49
N ARG A 40 -20.11 5.68 -3.81
CA ARG A 40 -21.06 4.56 -3.80
C ARG A 40 -21.90 4.45 -2.53
N SER A 41 -21.60 5.26 -1.52
CA SER A 41 -22.19 5.13 -0.17
C SER A 41 -22.06 3.69 0.36
N SER A 42 -20.89 3.08 0.12
CA SER A 42 -20.58 1.70 0.44
C SER A 42 -19.31 1.63 1.28
N ARG A 43 -19.07 0.47 1.91
CA ARG A 43 -17.80 0.10 2.53
C ARG A 43 -16.95 -0.65 1.52
N VAL A 44 -15.72 -0.20 1.28
CA VAL A 44 -14.78 -0.95 0.42
C VAL A 44 -13.89 -1.81 1.30
N ILE A 45 -13.91 -3.12 1.07
CA ILE A 45 -13.03 -4.09 1.73
C ILE A 45 -12.10 -4.65 0.68
N LEU A 46 -10.78 -4.51 0.90
CA LEU A 46 -9.77 -4.94 -0.06
C LEU A 46 -9.00 -6.15 0.48
N MET A 47 -9.00 -7.24 -0.28
CA MET A 47 -8.12 -8.39 -0.09
C MET A 47 -7.02 -8.33 -1.13
N VAL A 48 -5.78 -8.14 -0.70
CA VAL A 48 -4.59 -8.21 -1.56
C VAL A 48 -3.77 -9.42 -1.14
N HIS A 49 -3.54 -10.31 -2.09
CA HIS A 49 -2.57 -11.38 -1.98
C HIS A 49 -1.62 -11.24 -3.16
N ARG A 50 -0.56 -10.42 -3.03
CA ARG A 50 0.40 -10.21 -4.12
C ARG A 50 1.82 -10.00 -3.62
N GLN A 51 2.79 -10.31 -4.48
CA GLN A 51 4.19 -9.99 -4.23
C GLN A 51 4.54 -8.59 -4.75
N GLU A 52 4.89 -7.69 -3.85
CA GLU A 52 5.38 -6.36 -4.21
C GLU A 52 6.91 -6.34 -4.22
N THR A 53 7.47 -5.81 -5.31
CA THR A 53 8.93 -5.67 -5.46
C THR A 53 9.35 -4.27 -5.04
N MET A 54 10.17 -4.16 -4.00
CA MET A 54 10.81 -2.90 -3.64
C MET A 54 11.97 -2.64 -4.58
N ARG A 55 12.03 -1.41 -5.11
CA ARG A 55 13.08 -0.98 -6.04
C ARG A 55 13.85 0.19 -5.44
N LEU A 56 15.16 0.16 -5.57
CA LEU A 56 16.05 1.27 -5.27
C LEU A 56 16.69 1.73 -6.57
N LEU A 57 16.53 3.01 -6.91
CA LEU A 57 17.06 3.58 -8.16
C LEU A 57 16.65 2.79 -9.42
N GLY A 58 15.50 2.11 -9.39
CA GLY A 58 14.98 1.30 -10.50
C GLY A 58 15.39 -0.19 -10.47
N PHE A 59 16.35 -0.57 -9.64
CA PHE A 59 16.78 -1.97 -9.50
C PHE A 59 15.98 -2.70 -8.41
N PRO A 60 15.54 -3.94 -8.65
CA PRO A 60 14.81 -4.72 -7.65
C PRO A 60 15.75 -5.14 -6.52
N LEU A 61 15.42 -4.76 -5.27
CA LEU A 61 16.19 -5.16 -4.10
C LEU A 61 15.61 -6.42 -3.45
N MET A 62 14.29 -6.43 -3.23
CA MET A 62 13.62 -7.49 -2.49
C MET A 62 12.14 -7.56 -2.86
N ARG A 63 11.55 -8.73 -2.67
CA ARG A 63 10.12 -8.98 -2.82
C ARG A 63 9.52 -9.28 -1.46
N PHE A 64 8.37 -8.67 -1.16
CA PHE A 64 7.57 -9.01 0.00
C PHE A 64 6.18 -9.45 -0.43
N ILE A 65 5.55 -10.31 0.36
CA ILE A 65 4.16 -10.70 0.17
C ILE A 65 3.31 -9.71 0.98
N ASP A 66 2.45 -8.94 0.31
CA ASP A 66 1.35 -8.21 0.95
C ASP A 66 0.20 -9.22 1.09
N MET A 67 -0.11 -9.61 2.33
CA MET A 67 -1.09 -10.66 2.64
C MET A 67 -2.14 -10.12 3.61
N SER A 68 -3.32 -9.84 3.09
CA SER A 68 -4.54 -9.66 3.89
C SER A 68 -5.16 -11.03 4.19
N ASP A 69 -5.41 -11.33 5.47
CA ASP A 69 -6.04 -12.58 5.91
C ASP A 69 -7.57 -12.49 5.86
N SER A 70 -8.23 -13.65 5.71
CA SER A 70 -9.69 -13.79 5.73
C SER A 70 -10.29 -13.32 7.05
N GLU A 71 -9.58 -13.46 8.17
CA GLU A 71 -10.04 -12.94 9.47
C GLU A 71 -10.17 -11.41 9.47
N GLN A 72 -9.26 -10.70 8.81
CA GLN A 72 -9.33 -9.24 8.72
C GLN A 72 -10.53 -8.79 7.88
N ILE A 73 -10.87 -9.56 6.85
CA ILE A 73 -12.05 -9.34 6.02
C ILE A 73 -13.32 -9.59 6.83
N MET A 74 -13.42 -10.72 7.52
CA MET A 74 -14.58 -11.03 8.36
C MET A 74 -14.79 -9.95 9.42
N ARG A 75 -13.72 -9.49 10.07
CA ARG A 75 -13.79 -8.38 11.02
C ARG A 75 -14.26 -7.07 10.36
N ALA A 76 -13.78 -6.76 9.15
CA ALA A 76 -14.23 -5.57 8.44
C ALA A 76 -15.71 -5.64 8.05
N ILE A 77 -16.20 -6.82 7.68
CA ILE A 77 -17.63 -7.07 7.44
C ILE A 77 -18.42 -6.88 8.74
N ASP A 78 -17.98 -7.48 9.85
CA ASP A 78 -18.65 -7.38 11.16
C ASP A 78 -18.69 -5.96 11.72
N MET A 79 -17.67 -5.14 11.42
CA MET A 79 -17.60 -3.73 11.80
C MET A 79 -18.41 -2.80 10.89
N THR A 80 -18.98 -3.31 9.80
CA THR A 80 -19.79 -2.53 8.86
C THR A 80 -21.26 -2.58 9.27
N ASP A 81 -21.92 -1.42 9.28
CA ASP A 81 -23.34 -1.33 9.61
C ASP A 81 -24.19 -2.14 8.61
N LYS A 82 -25.28 -2.75 9.10
CA LYS A 82 -26.09 -3.72 8.34
C LYS A 82 -26.75 -3.13 7.08
N ASP A 83 -26.94 -1.81 7.06
CA ASP A 83 -27.56 -1.05 5.97
C ASP A 83 -26.53 -0.50 4.97
N VAL A 84 -25.23 -0.63 5.26
CA VAL A 84 -24.15 -0.16 4.38
C VAL A 84 -23.76 -1.27 3.40
N PRO A 85 -23.89 -1.07 2.07
CA PRO A 85 -23.44 -2.03 1.07
C PRO A 85 -21.92 -2.26 1.15
N ILE A 86 -21.48 -3.47 0.82
CA ILE A 86 -20.05 -3.84 0.82
C ILE A 86 -19.56 -4.03 -0.61
N ASP A 87 -18.51 -3.29 -0.97
CA ASP A 87 -17.71 -3.48 -2.17
C ASP A 87 -16.45 -4.28 -1.82
N LEU A 88 -16.46 -5.60 -2.03
CA LEU A 88 -15.32 -6.46 -1.81
C LEU A 88 -14.44 -6.53 -3.07
N ILE A 89 -13.19 -6.07 -2.96
CA ILE A 89 -12.19 -6.13 -4.03
C ILE A 89 -11.17 -7.21 -3.68
N ILE A 90 -11.01 -8.20 -4.55
CA ILE A 90 -10.06 -9.29 -4.36
C ILE A 90 -8.99 -9.19 -5.45
N HIS A 91 -7.74 -9.14 -5.03
CA HIS A 91 -6.58 -9.19 -5.91
C HIS A 91 -5.71 -10.38 -5.51
N THR A 92 -5.75 -11.43 -6.32
CA THR A 92 -4.93 -12.64 -6.19
C THR A 92 -3.73 -12.59 -7.14
N PRO A 93 -2.66 -13.38 -6.88
CA PRO A 93 -1.47 -13.47 -7.73
C PRO A 93 -1.76 -14.10 -9.10
#